data_AF-A0A7C4LC44-F1
#
_entry.id   AF-A0A7C4LC44-F1
#
_cell.length_a   1.000
_cell.length_b   1.000
_cell.length_c   1.000
_cell.angle_alpha   90.00
_cell.angle_beta   90.00
_cell.angle_gamma   90.00
#
_symmetry.space_group_name_H-M   'P 1'
#
loop_
_entity.id
_entity.type
_entity.pdbx_description
1 polymer ?
#
loop_
_entity_poly.entity_id
_entity_poly.type
_entity_poly.pdbx_seq_one_letter_code
_entity_poly.pdbx_strand_id
1 'polypeptide(L)'
;MLPWPEFRPLARLAALAASLALLGNWLAGALLFVRGLQTDLDHVLTLMFSGAWTPAAVRAAAAGLGVPAEFTAWAWLGIELVLVTGFGAAGLLLFWRKPDGFGTLLGVTFVLIGTRLAGPVTVALADVAAWLYAPLEYLSLLAFIAFASLLFVFPDGRRVPAWSPWLAGVVVAFSLVRALHNALPGALNYAVLDAVVYLGYFGAGVAAQAYRYRRVSGPVERQQTKWALAALTVFLVVGVGLWPFFPNLLEQTRPPTAMELAVFLLYYAALTVAAALFIAAVALAVLRYRLWDIDIIIRRTLVYSLLSGFLALTYFGLVIGLQSVVTALGGARSEWVTVVSTLTVAALFAPLRARVQNFIDRRLYRRKYDAARVLSDFGAAVRDETDLNALTARLAAVIQDTMQPEALSLWLAVQPGRARRPAPLSDNPAASPVEPLGGATPPSLARRRNAPRNDPGTPAL
;
A
#
# COMPACT_ATOMS: atom_id res chain seq x y z
N MET A 1 -25.09 13.31 11.74
CA MET A 1 -25.50 11.93 11.39
C MET A 1 -26.62 12.04 10.36
N LEU A 2 -26.53 11.42 9.18
CA LEU A 2 -27.69 11.31 8.28
C LEU A 2 -28.64 10.24 8.86
N PRO A 3 -29.93 10.54 9.09
CA PRO A 3 -30.78 9.80 10.01
C PRO A 3 -31.57 8.67 9.33
N TRP A 4 -30.96 7.86 8.46
CA TRP A 4 -31.73 6.79 7.80
C TRP A 4 -30.95 5.46 7.69
N PRO A 5 -31.12 4.55 8.66
CA PRO A 5 -30.56 3.20 8.63
C PRO A 5 -31.06 2.36 7.44
N GLU A 6 -32.30 2.63 6.99
CA GLU A 6 -33.03 1.82 5.99
C GLU A 6 -32.53 2.00 4.55
N PHE A 7 -31.88 3.13 4.24
CA PHE A 7 -31.31 3.37 2.89
C PHE A 7 -29.89 2.83 2.70
N ARG A 8 -29.27 2.28 3.76
CA ARG A 8 -27.92 1.69 3.67
C ARG A 8 -27.84 0.52 2.68
N PRO A 9 -28.74 -0.48 2.66
CA PRO A 9 -28.69 -1.55 1.67
C PRO A 9 -28.91 -1.05 0.25
N LEU A 10 -29.87 -0.13 0.03
CA LEU A 10 -30.14 0.45 -1.28
C LEU A 10 -28.95 1.24 -1.83
N ALA A 11 -28.33 2.08 -0.99
CA ALA A 11 -27.12 2.81 -1.37
C ALA A 11 -25.95 1.88 -1.71
N ARG A 12 -25.83 0.74 -1.00
CA ARG A 12 -24.81 -0.28 -1.28
C ARG A 12 -25.07 -1.05 -2.58
N LEU A 13 -26.33 -1.37 -2.87
CA LEU A 13 -26.72 -1.98 -4.13
C LEU A 13 -26.50 -1.02 -5.30
N ALA A 14 -26.87 0.25 -5.16
CA ALA A 14 -26.61 1.28 -6.18
C ALA A 14 -25.11 1.48 -6.41
N ALA A 15 -24.32 1.54 -5.34
CA ALA A 15 -22.87 1.61 -5.38
C ALA A 15 -22.24 0.42 -6.12
N LEU A 16 -22.71 -0.80 -5.84
CA LEU A 16 -22.22 -2.02 -6.46
C LEU A 16 -22.62 -2.09 -7.94
N ALA A 17 -23.87 -1.74 -8.27
CA ALA A 17 -24.34 -1.66 -9.65
C ALA A 17 -23.56 -0.62 -10.45
N ALA A 18 -23.32 0.57 -9.90
CA ALA A 18 -22.49 1.60 -10.53
C ALA A 18 -21.05 1.12 -10.75
N SER A 19 -20.47 0.44 -9.75
CA SER A 19 -19.12 -0.14 -9.84
C SER A 19 -19.02 -1.19 -10.95
N LEU A 20 -20.03 -2.07 -11.06
CA LEU A 20 -20.10 -3.09 -12.10
C LEU A 20 -20.30 -2.47 -13.50
N ALA A 21 -21.13 -1.44 -13.62
CA ALA A 21 -21.33 -0.72 -14.87
C ALA A 21 -20.05 -0.05 -15.35
N LEU A 22 -19.30 0.58 -14.43
CA LEU A 22 -18.00 1.20 -14.73
C LEU A 22 -16.96 0.18 -15.18
N LEU A 23 -16.87 -0.97 -14.50
CA LEU A 23 -15.99 -2.06 -14.90
C LEU A 23 -16.40 -2.66 -16.25
N GLY A 24 -17.71 -2.78 -16.51
CA GLY A 24 -18.25 -3.23 -17.79
C GLY A 24 -17.90 -2.29 -18.94
N ASN A 25 -18.03 -0.98 -18.72
CA ASN A 25 -17.61 0.04 -19.69
C ASN A 25 -16.11 -0.06 -19.97
N TRP A 26 -15.28 -0.17 -18.93
CA TRP A 26 -13.84 -0.33 -19.11
C TRP A 26 -13.50 -1.61 -19.88
N LEU A 27 -14.15 -2.74 -19.57
CA LEU A 27 -13.96 -4.00 -20.29
C LEU A 27 -14.35 -3.88 -21.77
N ALA A 28 -15.49 -3.24 -22.06
CA ALA A 28 -15.93 -3.00 -23.44
C ALA A 28 -14.91 -2.13 -24.20
N GLY A 29 -14.45 -1.04 -23.58
CA GLY A 29 -13.37 -0.22 -24.12
C GLY A 29 -12.08 -1.03 -24.35
N ALA A 30 -11.71 -1.92 -23.42
CA ALA A 30 -10.48 -2.70 -23.53
C ALA A 30 -10.56 -3.70 -24.69
N LEU A 31 -11.73 -4.32 -24.89
CA LEU A 31 -11.98 -5.20 -26.04
C LEU A 31 -11.91 -4.42 -27.37
N LEU A 32 -12.48 -3.22 -27.42
CA LEU A 32 -12.39 -2.35 -28.59
C LEU A 32 -10.94 -1.92 -28.85
N PHE A 33 -10.19 -1.60 -27.80
CA PHE A 33 -8.78 -1.22 -27.89
C PHE A 33 -7.92 -2.39 -28.41
N VAL A 34 -8.13 -3.61 -27.88
CA VAL A 34 -7.46 -4.83 -28.36
C VAL A 34 -7.82 -5.14 -29.82
N ARG A 35 -9.09 -4.95 -30.19
CA ARG A 35 -9.51 -5.12 -31.58
C ARG A 35 -8.83 -4.09 -32.49
N GLY A 36 -8.80 -2.82 -32.06
CA GLY A 36 -8.11 -1.74 -32.76
C GLY A 36 -6.62 -2.06 -32.95
N LEU A 37 -5.97 -2.63 -31.94
CA LEU A 37 -4.56 -3.04 -32.04
C LEU A 37 -4.29 -4.05 -33.16
N GLN A 38 -5.29 -4.89 -33.48
CA GLN A 38 -5.18 -5.91 -34.52
C GLN A 38 -5.58 -5.39 -35.91
N THR A 39 -6.51 -4.43 -35.97
CA THR A 39 -7.09 -3.97 -37.24
C THR A 39 -6.54 -2.64 -37.73
N ASP A 40 -6.31 -1.69 -36.82
CA ASP A 40 -5.90 -0.32 -37.12
C ASP A 40 -5.08 0.26 -35.95
N LEU A 41 -3.78 -0.08 -35.97
CA LEU A 41 -2.83 0.42 -34.97
C LEU A 41 -2.71 1.95 -35.01
N ASP A 42 -2.86 2.57 -36.18
CA ASP A 42 -2.75 4.03 -36.32
C ASP A 42 -3.84 4.73 -35.53
N HIS A 43 -5.08 4.27 -35.67
CA HIS A 43 -6.19 4.78 -34.89
C HIS A 43 -5.95 4.60 -33.38
N VAL A 44 -5.48 3.44 -32.92
CA VAL A 44 -5.16 3.23 -31.50
C VAL A 44 -4.08 4.19 -31.00
N LEU A 45 -3.04 4.45 -31.80
CA LEU A 45 -2.01 5.40 -31.44
C LEU A 45 -2.56 6.84 -31.33
N THR A 46 -3.57 7.21 -32.13
CA THR A 46 -4.25 8.51 -31.97
C THR A 46 -5.12 8.63 -30.72
N LEU A 47 -5.59 7.51 -30.16
CA LEU A 47 -6.31 7.51 -28.88
C LEU A 47 -5.37 7.69 -27.69
N MET A 48 -4.13 7.22 -27.83
CA MET A 48 -3.13 7.25 -26.77
C MET A 48 -2.35 8.56 -26.73
N PHE A 49 -2.10 9.13 -27.90
CA PHE A 49 -1.22 10.27 -28.07
C PHE A 49 -1.90 11.39 -28.85
N SER A 50 -1.49 12.63 -28.59
CA SER A 50 -2.03 13.82 -29.26
C SER A 50 -0.90 14.77 -29.68
N GLY A 51 -1.27 15.78 -30.48
CA GLY A 51 -0.35 16.83 -30.91
C GLY A 51 0.78 16.30 -31.80
N ALA A 52 2.03 16.45 -31.34
CA ALA A 52 3.24 16.11 -32.10
C ALA A 52 3.43 14.60 -32.31
N TRP A 53 2.79 13.78 -31.46
CA TRP A 53 2.87 12.32 -31.51
C TRP A 53 1.90 11.75 -32.54
N THR A 54 2.19 11.99 -33.81
CA THR A 54 1.50 11.27 -34.88
C THR A 54 1.87 9.78 -34.82
N PRO A 55 1.03 8.87 -35.36
CA PRO A 55 1.37 7.45 -35.39
C PRO A 55 2.70 7.15 -36.10
N ALA A 56 3.07 7.94 -37.11
CA ALA A 56 4.37 7.86 -37.76
C ALA A 56 5.52 8.25 -36.81
N ALA A 57 5.34 9.31 -36.01
CA ALA A 57 6.33 9.74 -35.02
C ALA A 57 6.50 8.72 -33.89
N VAL A 58 5.41 8.12 -33.40
CA VAL A 58 5.47 7.03 -32.42
C VAL A 58 6.27 5.86 -32.97
N ARG A 59 6.03 5.45 -34.23
CA ARG A 59 6.81 4.38 -34.88
C ARG A 59 8.29 4.71 -34.98
N ALA A 60 8.63 5.94 -35.37
CA ALA A 60 10.02 6.38 -35.47
C ALA A 60 10.71 6.37 -34.09
N ALA A 61 10.02 6.87 -33.05
CA ALA A 61 10.52 6.86 -31.68
C ALA A 61 10.68 5.43 -31.13
N ALA A 62 9.70 4.55 -31.37
CA ALA A 62 9.75 3.15 -30.98
C ALA A 62 10.90 2.39 -31.69
N ALA A 63 11.08 2.62 -32.99
CA ALA A 63 12.19 2.07 -33.76
C ALA A 63 13.55 2.55 -33.21
N GLY A 64 13.66 3.81 -32.77
CA GLY A 64 14.85 4.33 -32.09
C GLY A 64 15.12 3.68 -30.73
N LEU A 65 14.11 3.08 -30.09
CA LEU A 65 14.25 2.24 -28.89
C LEU A 65 14.47 0.75 -29.22
N GLY A 66 14.44 0.36 -30.49
CA GLY A 66 14.54 -1.04 -30.92
C GLY A 66 13.30 -1.89 -30.60
N VAL A 67 12.15 -1.27 -30.38
CA VAL A 67 10.88 -1.96 -30.09
C VAL A 67 9.83 -1.65 -31.16
N PRO A 68 8.90 -2.58 -31.45
CA PRO A 68 7.80 -2.30 -32.36
C PRO A 68 6.81 -1.33 -31.73
N ALA A 69 6.14 -0.49 -32.53
CA ALA A 69 5.17 0.49 -32.00
C ALA A 69 3.95 -0.16 -31.33
N GLU A 70 3.58 -1.38 -31.70
CA GLU A 70 2.54 -2.14 -31.00
C GLU A 70 2.87 -2.38 -29.52
N PHE A 71 4.17 -2.48 -29.18
CA PHE A 71 4.62 -2.68 -27.81
C PHE A 71 4.18 -1.53 -26.90
N THR A 72 4.16 -0.28 -27.39
CA THR A 72 3.79 0.88 -26.57
C THR A 72 2.32 0.80 -26.18
N ALA A 73 1.46 0.37 -27.11
CA ALA A 73 0.03 0.22 -26.87
C ALA A 73 -0.29 -0.98 -25.98
N TRP A 74 0.38 -2.11 -26.16
CA TRP A 74 0.26 -3.27 -25.25
C TRP A 74 0.78 -2.96 -23.84
N ALA A 75 1.91 -2.27 -23.71
CA ALA A 75 2.45 -1.85 -22.43
C ALA A 75 1.48 -0.93 -21.68
N TRP A 76 0.85 0.00 -22.40
CA TRP A 76 -0.16 0.89 -21.84
C TRP A 76 -1.40 0.13 -21.38
N LEU A 77 -1.96 -0.74 -22.21
CA LEU A 77 -3.11 -1.56 -21.84
C LEU A 77 -2.80 -2.42 -20.60
N GLY A 78 -1.60 -2.98 -20.52
CA GLY A 78 -1.14 -3.72 -19.35
C GLY A 78 -1.08 -2.87 -18.08
N ILE A 79 -0.57 -1.64 -18.19
CA ILE A 79 -0.57 -0.64 -17.11
C ILE A 79 -2.01 -0.37 -16.62
N GLU A 80 -2.93 -0.09 -17.53
CA GLU A 80 -4.32 0.20 -17.17
C GLU A 80 -5.02 -1.02 -16.56
N LEU A 81 -4.79 -2.22 -17.11
CA LEU A 81 -5.34 -3.46 -16.58
C LEU A 81 -4.89 -3.67 -15.13
N VAL A 82 -3.61 -3.44 -14.82
CA VAL A 82 -3.09 -3.53 -13.44
C VAL A 82 -3.77 -2.50 -12.53
N LEU A 83 -3.96 -1.26 -13.01
CA LEU A 83 -4.64 -0.21 -12.26
C LEU A 83 -6.10 -0.56 -11.97
N VAL A 84 -6.90 -0.86 -13.00
CA VAL A 84 -8.33 -1.13 -12.86
C VAL A 84 -8.56 -2.37 -12.00
N THR A 85 -7.80 -3.44 -12.21
CA THR A 85 -7.92 -4.66 -11.40
C THR A 85 -7.46 -4.44 -9.97
N GLY A 86 -6.38 -3.70 -9.74
CA GLY A 86 -5.87 -3.37 -8.41
C GLY A 86 -6.85 -2.52 -7.59
N PHE A 87 -7.33 -1.43 -8.18
CA PHE A 87 -8.35 -0.56 -7.57
C PHE A 87 -9.67 -1.30 -7.37
N GLY A 88 -10.13 -2.06 -8.36
CA GLY A 88 -11.35 -2.85 -8.31
C GLY A 88 -11.29 -3.93 -7.23
N ALA A 89 -10.21 -4.70 -7.17
CA ALA A 89 -10.01 -5.74 -6.16
C ALA A 89 -9.94 -5.14 -4.75
N ALA A 90 -9.20 -4.04 -4.55
CA ALA A 90 -9.15 -3.35 -3.27
C ALA A 90 -10.51 -2.77 -2.87
N GLY A 91 -11.26 -2.20 -3.82
CA GLY A 91 -12.59 -1.68 -3.58
C GLY A 91 -13.59 -2.76 -3.20
N LEU A 92 -13.59 -3.90 -3.90
CA LEU A 92 -14.38 -5.08 -3.58
C LEU A 92 -13.99 -5.65 -2.21
N LEU A 93 -12.70 -5.77 -1.93
CA LEU A 93 -12.21 -6.25 -0.64
C LEU A 93 -12.71 -5.38 0.51
N LEU A 94 -12.64 -4.05 0.37
CA LEU A 94 -13.15 -3.10 1.36
C LEU A 94 -14.67 -3.20 1.51
N PHE A 95 -15.40 -3.35 0.41
CA PHE A 95 -16.86 -3.53 0.44
C PHE A 95 -17.28 -4.80 1.21
N TRP A 96 -16.53 -5.90 1.05
CA TRP A 96 -16.82 -7.19 1.67
C TRP A 96 -16.37 -7.25 3.13
N ARG A 97 -15.14 -6.80 3.42
CA ARG A 97 -14.55 -6.89 4.76
C ARG A 97 -15.05 -5.79 5.70
N LYS A 98 -15.49 -4.65 5.16
CA LYS A 98 -15.93 -3.46 5.90
C LYS A 98 -17.31 -3.01 5.42
N PRO A 99 -18.39 -3.71 5.82
CA PRO A 99 -19.75 -3.43 5.35
C PRO A 99 -20.40 -2.17 5.96
N ASP A 100 -19.61 -1.26 6.53
CA ASP A 100 -20.07 0.02 7.03
C ASP A 100 -20.15 1.08 5.90
N GLY A 101 -20.75 2.24 6.21
CA GLY A 101 -20.88 3.32 5.23
C GLY A 101 -19.52 3.86 4.74
N PHE A 102 -18.47 3.74 5.57
CA PHE A 102 -17.13 4.18 5.24
C PHE A 102 -16.42 3.22 4.27
N GLY A 103 -16.47 1.92 4.52
CA GLY A 103 -15.94 0.91 3.61
C GLY A 103 -16.65 0.91 2.25
N THR A 104 -17.96 1.18 2.24
CA THR A 104 -18.71 1.37 0.98
C THR A 104 -18.22 2.61 0.22
N LEU A 105 -18.07 3.76 0.88
CA LEU A 105 -17.57 4.99 0.25
C LEU A 105 -16.16 4.80 -0.33
N LEU A 106 -15.25 4.19 0.45
CA LEU A 106 -13.90 3.85 -0.01
C LEU A 106 -13.93 2.91 -1.21
N GLY A 107 -14.74 1.86 -1.14
CA GLY A 107 -14.86 0.86 -2.22
C GLY A 107 -15.30 1.48 -3.54
N VAL A 108 -16.37 2.29 -3.51
CA VAL A 108 -16.88 3.00 -4.69
C VAL A 108 -15.86 3.98 -5.24
N THR A 109 -15.22 4.74 -4.35
CA THR A 109 -14.20 5.73 -4.73
C THR A 109 -13.02 5.05 -5.42
N PHE A 110 -12.61 3.87 -4.96
CA PHE A 110 -11.50 3.13 -5.56
C PHE A 110 -11.86 2.63 -6.95
N VAL A 111 -13.06 2.04 -7.13
CA VAL A 111 -13.51 1.61 -8.46
C VAL A 111 -13.58 2.81 -9.41
N LEU A 112 -14.18 3.93 -8.97
CA LEU A 112 -14.29 5.16 -9.75
C LEU A 112 -12.93 5.71 -10.20
N ILE A 113 -11.94 5.74 -9.31
CA ILE A 113 -10.58 6.20 -9.63
C ILE A 113 -9.88 5.21 -10.56
N GLY A 114 -10.00 3.91 -10.31
CA GLY A 114 -9.40 2.87 -11.15
C GLY A 114 -9.87 3.00 -12.60
N THR A 115 -11.17 3.13 -12.82
CA THR A 115 -11.74 3.33 -14.16
C THR A 115 -11.38 4.67 -14.77
N ARG A 116 -11.13 5.72 -13.96
CA ARG A 116 -10.70 7.03 -14.46
C ARG A 116 -9.23 7.06 -14.91
N LEU A 117 -8.35 6.36 -14.20
CA LEU A 117 -6.93 6.33 -14.56
C LEU A 117 -6.68 5.58 -15.88
N ALA A 118 -7.68 4.86 -16.38
CA ALA A 118 -7.68 4.20 -17.67
C ALA A 118 -8.22 5.10 -18.81
N GLY A 119 -7.39 6.03 -19.29
CA GLY A 119 -7.78 7.05 -20.27
C GLY A 119 -8.08 6.48 -21.67
N PRO A 120 -7.07 6.12 -22.48
CA PRO A 120 -7.27 5.66 -23.86
C PRO A 120 -8.30 4.53 -24.05
N VAL A 121 -8.39 3.60 -23.10
CA VAL A 121 -9.39 2.51 -23.15
C VAL A 121 -10.81 3.04 -23.00
N THR A 122 -11.04 4.04 -22.14
CA THR A 122 -12.36 4.66 -21.99
C THR A 122 -12.70 5.56 -23.18
N VAL A 123 -11.70 6.20 -23.80
CA VAL A 123 -11.89 6.97 -25.04
C VAL A 123 -12.22 6.06 -26.23
N ALA A 124 -11.61 4.88 -26.34
CA ALA A 124 -11.93 3.90 -27.40
C ALA A 124 -13.42 3.50 -27.39
N LEU A 125 -14.04 3.42 -26.22
CA LEU A 125 -15.48 3.19 -26.10
C LEU A 125 -16.30 4.41 -26.56
N ALA A 126 -15.85 5.61 -26.19
CA ALA A 126 -16.51 6.85 -26.56
C ALA A 126 -16.44 7.14 -28.08
N ASP A 127 -15.39 6.67 -28.78
CA ASP A 127 -15.26 6.81 -30.23
C ASP A 127 -16.35 6.04 -30.99
N VAL A 128 -16.76 4.87 -30.50
CA VAL A 128 -17.86 4.08 -31.08
C VAL A 128 -19.23 4.62 -30.65
N ALA A 129 -19.30 5.23 -29.47
CA ALA A 129 -20.53 5.72 -28.86
C ALA A 129 -20.30 7.11 -28.25
N ALA A 130 -20.26 8.14 -29.10
CA ALA A 130 -19.95 9.52 -28.69
C ALA A 130 -20.83 10.05 -27.54
N TRP A 131 -22.08 9.59 -27.46
CA TRP A 131 -23.01 9.94 -26.39
C TRP A 131 -22.55 9.47 -24.99
N LEU A 132 -21.64 8.48 -24.90
CA LEU A 132 -21.05 8.02 -23.64
C LEU A 132 -19.93 8.92 -23.13
N TYR A 133 -19.34 9.77 -23.97
CA TYR A 133 -18.20 10.61 -23.58
C TYR A 133 -18.55 11.52 -22.40
N ALA A 134 -19.62 12.31 -22.52
CA ALA A 134 -20.03 13.26 -21.48
C ALA A 134 -20.41 12.56 -20.14
N PRO A 135 -21.19 11.46 -20.13
CA PRO A 135 -21.41 10.66 -18.92
C PRO A 135 -20.12 10.14 -18.26
N LEU A 136 -19.17 9.62 -19.05
CA LEU A 136 -17.89 9.11 -18.54
C LEU A 136 -17.04 10.23 -17.94
N GLU A 137 -17.01 11.40 -18.59
CA GLU A 137 -16.33 12.59 -18.08
C GLU A 137 -16.97 13.09 -16.77
N TYR A 138 -18.30 13.08 -16.68
CA TYR A 138 -18.99 13.47 -15.45
C TYR A 138 -18.75 12.49 -14.30
N LEU A 139 -18.76 11.18 -14.58
CA LEU A 139 -18.39 10.15 -13.60
C LEU A 139 -16.95 10.33 -13.10
N SER A 140 -16.07 10.81 -13.96
CA SER A 140 -14.68 11.15 -13.63
C SER A 140 -14.57 12.30 -12.63
N LEU A 141 -15.38 13.35 -12.81
CA LEU A 141 -15.44 14.46 -11.86
C LEU A 141 -15.98 14.00 -10.50
N LEU A 142 -17.02 13.17 -10.50
CA LEU A 142 -17.55 12.56 -9.28
C LEU A 142 -16.51 11.68 -8.58
N ALA A 143 -15.68 10.95 -9.34
CA ALA A 143 -14.55 10.17 -8.79
C ALA A 143 -13.57 11.07 -8.03
N PHE A 144 -13.20 12.21 -8.62
CA PHE A 144 -12.28 13.17 -8.01
C PHE A 144 -12.88 13.80 -6.75
N ILE A 145 -14.16 14.18 -6.79
CA ILE A 145 -14.85 14.76 -5.62
C ILE A 145 -14.98 13.71 -4.51
N ALA A 146 -15.32 12.46 -4.84
CA ALA A 146 -15.39 11.36 -3.88
C ALA A 146 -14.00 11.09 -3.26
N PHE A 147 -12.94 11.13 -4.06
CA PHE A 147 -11.57 11.00 -3.60
C PHE A 147 -11.17 12.08 -2.61
N ALA A 148 -11.35 13.35 -2.98
CA ALA A 148 -11.08 14.46 -2.08
C ALA A 148 -11.98 14.44 -0.83
N SER A 149 -13.21 13.92 -0.96
CA SER A 149 -14.13 13.70 0.18
C SER A 149 -13.56 12.71 1.20
N LEU A 150 -12.74 11.74 0.79
CA LEU A 150 -12.09 10.81 1.72
C LEU A 150 -11.21 11.55 2.72
N LEU A 151 -10.60 12.69 2.35
CA LEU A 151 -9.79 13.50 3.27
C LEU A 151 -10.61 14.11 4.41
N PHE A 152 -11.93 14.22 4.33
CA PHE A 152 -12.74 14.71 5.44
C PHE A 152 -13.26 13.60 6.36
N VAL A 153 -13.15 12.35 5.91
CA VAL A 153 -13.80 11.18 6.53
C VAL A 153 -12.79 10.17 7.06
N PHE A 154 -11.64 10.05 6.40
CA PHE A 154 -10.53 9.18 6.80
C PHE A 154 -9.92 9.63 8.13
N PRO A 155 -9.46 8.70 9.01
CA PRO A 155 -9.36 7.24 8.84
C PRO A 155 -10.54 6.41 9.35
N ASP A 156 -11.44 6.97 10.15
CA ASP A 156 -12.41 6.22 10.97
C ASP A 156 -13.86 6.27 10.43
N GLY A 157 -14.12 6.98 9.33
CA GLY A 157 -15.47 7.16 8.80
C GLY A 157 -16.23 8.36 9.38
N ARG A 158 -15.67 9.06 10.36
CA ARG A 158 -16.30 10.25 10.97
C ARG A 158 -15.93 11.50 10.19
N ARG A 159 -16.94 12.31 9.90
CA ARG A 159 -16.78 13.58 9.17
C ARG A 159 -16.19 14.64 10.10
N VAL A 160 -15.00 15.09 9.79
CA VAL A 160 -14.33 16.17 10.51
C VAL A 160 -13.69 17.10 9.48
N PRO A 161 -14.17 18.35 9.36
CA PRO A 161 -15.26 19.00 10.10
C PRO A 161 -16.67 18.51 9.71
N ALA A 162 -17.66 18.76 10.57
CA ALA A 162 -19.04 18.34 10.35
C ALA A 162 -19.73 19.01 9.15
N TRP A 163 -19.23 20.18 8.73
CA TRP A 163 -19.74 20.94 7.58
C TRP A 163 -19.23 20.43 6.23
N SER A 164 -18.24 19.52 6.22
CA SER A 164 -17.62 19.02 4.97
C SER A 164 -18.57 18.48 3.90
N PRO A 165 -19.74 17.88 4.21
CA PRO A 165 -20.71 17.46 3.18
C PRO A 165 -21.33 18.63 2.42
N TRP A 166 -21.52 19.79 3.07
CA TRP A 166 -22.04 20.98 2.40
C TRP A 166 -21.05 21.50 1.37
N LEU A 167 -19.75 21.52 1.73
CA LEU A 167 -18.71 21.89 0.78
C LEU A 167 -18.65 20.90 -0.40
N ALA A 168 -18.74 19.60 -0.15
CA ALA A 168 -18.82 18.60 -1.22
C ALA A 168 -20.04 18.83 -2.12
N GLY A 169 -21.21 19.13 -1.54
CA GLY A 169 -22.43 19.45 -2.28
C GLY A 169 -22.30 20.70 -3.15
N VAL A 170 -21.65 21.76 -2.65
CA VAL A 170 -21.34 22.97 -3.43
C VAL A 170 -20.42 22.65 -4.60
N VAL A 171 -19.38 21.84 -4.39
CA VAL A 171 -18.45 21.44 -5.47
C VAL A 171 -19.15 20.56 -6.50
N VAL A 172 -20.04 19.65 -6.10
CA VAL A 172 -20.86 18.86 -7.03
C VAL A 172 -21.79 19.76 -7.83
N ALA A 173 -22.49 20.70 -7.18
CA ALA A 173 -23.37 21.64 -7.87
C ALA A 173 -22.61 22.52 -8.86
N PHE A 174 -21.44 23.04 -8.44
CA PHE A 174 -20.52 23.76 -9.32
C PHE A 174 -20.12 22.89 -10.52
N SER A 175 -19.72 21.63 -10.29
CA SER A 175 -19.30 20.70 -11.35
C SER A 175 -20.43 20.41 -12.34
N LEU A 176 -21.67 20.29 -11.86
CA LEU A 176 -22.85 20.11 -12.71
C LEU A 176 -23.12 21.34 -13.57
N VAL A 177 -23.07 22.54 -12.99
CA VAL A 177 -23.22 23.80 -13.72
C VAL A 177 -22.12 23.95 -14.77
N ARG A 178 -20.86 23.62 -14.42
CA ARG A 178 -19.73 23.65 -15.36
C ARG A 178 -19.92 22.67 -16.51
N ALA A 179 -20.39 21.44 -16.23
CA ALA A 179 -20.67 20.45 -17.27
C ALA A 179 -21.76 20.94 -18.24
N LEU A 180 -22.85 21.52 -17.73
CA LEU A 180 -23.92 22.10 -18.56
C LEU A 180 -23.42 23.28 -19.39
N HIS A 181 -22.61 24.18 -18.80
CA HIS A 181 -22.01 25.30 -19.53
C HIS A 181 -21.09 24.81 -20.65
N ASN A 182 -20.23 23.82 -20.40
CA ASN A 182 -19.31 23.28 -21.39
C ASN A 182 -20.03 22.54 -22.54
N ALA A 183 -21.26 22.10 -22.34
CA ALA A 183 -22.09 21.52 -23.39
C ALA A 183 -22.68 22.57 -24.36
N LEU A 184 -22.61 23.87 -24.03
CA LEU A 184 -23.10 24.94 -24.89
C LEU A 184 -22.09 25.29 -26.00
N PRO A 185 -22.54 25.53 -27.25
CA PRO A 185 -21.66 26.02 -28.31
C PRO A 185 -21.02 27.36 -27.93
N GLY A 186 -19.70 27.48 -28.11
CA GLY A 186 -18.97 28.73 -27.82
C GLY A 186 -18.73 29.01 -26.33
N ALA A 187 -18.90 28.00 -25.47
CA ALA A 187 -18.63 28.10 -24.05
C ALA A 187 -17.22 28.66 -23.76
N LEU A 188 -17.14 29.72 -22.96
CA LEU A 188 -15.87 30.26 -22.48
C LEU A 188 -15.13 29.24 -21.61
N ASN A 189 -13.81 29.19 -21.77
CA ASN A 189 -12.94 28.36 -20.94
C ASN A 189 -12.62 29.07 -19.60
N TYR A 190 -13.08 28.49 -18.50
CA TYR A 190 -12.84 29.00 -17.13
C TYR A 190 -11.84 28.14 -16.36
N ALA A 191 -10.78 27.63 -17.02
CA ALA A 191 -9.77 26.75 -16.42
C ALA A 191 -9.19 27.27 -15.09
N VAL A 192 -8.97 28.58 -14.95
CA VAL A 192 -8.46 29.18 -13.71
C VAL A 192 -9.47 29.04 -12.58
N LEU A 193 -10.76 29.30 -12.84
CA LEU A 193 -11.81 29.13 -11.84
C LEU A 193 -11.96 27.67 -11.44
N ASP A 194 -11.92 26.75 -12.40
CA ASP A 194 -11.96 25.31 -12.15
C ASP A 194 -10.80 24.89 -11.25
N ALA A 195 -9.58 25.31 -11.59
CA ALA A 195 -8.40 25.04 -10.79
C ALA A 195 -8.54 25.56 -9.35
N VAL A 196 -9.01 26.81 -9.18
CA VAL A 196 -9.21 27.42 -7.85
C VAL A 196 -10.23 26.62 -7.02
N VAL A 197 -11.36 26.21 -7.61
CA VAL A 197 -12.40 25.45 -6.89
C VAL A 197 -11.90 24.07 -6.49
N TYR A 198 -11.30 23.31 -7.41
CA TYR A 198 -10.85 21.94 -7.13
C TYR A 198 -9.62 21.90 -6.23
N LEU A 199 -8.64 22.80 -6.42
CA LEU A 199 -7.48 22.93 -5.53
C LEU A 199 -7.88 23.45 -4.16
N GLY A 200 -8.82 24.39 -4.10
CA GLY A 200 -9.40 24.87 -2.84
C GLY A 200 -10.10 23.76 -2.08
N TYR A 201 -10.88 22.92 -2.77
CA TYR A 201 -11.55 21.76 -2.17
C TYR A 201 -10.55 20.74 -1.63
N PHE A 202 -9.53 20.41 -2.41
CA PHE A 202 -8.47 19.49 -2.00
C PHE A 202 -7.66 20.06 -0.82
N GLY A 203 -7.29 21.34 -0.88
CA GLY A 203 -6.59 22.07 0.17
C GLY A 203 -7.38 22.13 1.48
N ALA A 204 -8.71 22.31 1.40
CA ALA A 204 -9.58 22.22 2.57
C ALA A 204 -9.56 20.80 3.18
N GLY A 205 -9.49 19.76 2.35
CA GLY A 205 -9.33 18.37 2.80
C GLY A 205 -8.00 18.14 3.53
N VAL A 206 -6.90 18.66 2.99
CA VAL A 206 -5.57 18.60 3.64
C VAL A 206 -5.57 19.36 4.97
N ALA A 207 -6.15 20.56 4.99
CA ALA A 207 -6.29 21.36 6.21
C ALA A 207 -7.15 20.64 7.27
N ALA A 208 -8.24 19.99 6.84
CA ALA A 208 -9.07 19.16 7.69
C ALA A 208 -8.29 17.98 8.30
N GLN A 209 -7.49 17.27 7.51
CA GLN A 209 -6.60 16.21 8.02
C GLN A 209 -5.56 16.76 9.02
N ALA A 210 -4.96 17.92 8.74
CA ALA A 210 -4.01 18.54 9.67
C ALA A 210 -4.67 18.95 10.99
N TYR A 211 -5.86 19.54 10.93
CA TYR A 211 -6.67 19.87 12.11
C TYR A 211 -6.99 18.60 12.92
N ARG A 212 -7.49 17.58 12.23
CA ARG A 212 -7.88 16.30 12.83
C ARG A 212 -6.70 15.60 13.50
N TYR A 213 -5.55 15.53 12.82
CA TYR A 213 -4.31 14.96 13.34
C TYR A 213 -3.88 15.64 14.66
N ARG A 214 -3.96 16.97 14.70
CA ARG A 214 -3.53 17.76 15.87
C ARG A 214 -4.53 17.71 17.03
N ARG A 215 -5.84 17.78 16.76
CA ARG A 215 -6.85 18.06 17.78
C ARG A 215 -7.79 16.90 18.12
N VAL A 216 -7.98 15.94 17.21
CA VAL A 216 -9.06 14.94 17.32
C VAL A 216 -8.53 13.51 17.38
N SER A 217 -7.52 13.17 16.58
CA SER A 217 -7.12 11.79 16.36
C SER A 217 -6.32 11.18 17.51
N GLY A 218 -6.69 9.94 17.86
CA GLY A 218 -5.93 9.09 18.77
C GLY A 218 -4.65 8.51 18.14
N PRO A 219 -3.84 7.75 18.90
CA PRO A 219 -2.54 7.24 18.44
C PRO A 219 -2.62 6.36 17.18
N VAL A 220 -3.62 5.48 17.12
CA VAL A 220 -3.82 4.56 15.98
C VAL A 220 -4.25 5.32 14.73
N GLU A 221 -5.20 6.26 14.86
CA GLU A 221 -5.68 7.09 13.76
C GLU A 221 -4.57 7.96 13.18
N ARG A 222 -3.73 8.56 14.04
CA ARG A 222 -2.57 9.33 13.59
C ARG A 222 -1.63 8.50 12.73
N GLN A 223 -1.40 7.24 13.11
CA GLN A 223 -0.55 6.34 12.33
C GLN A 223 -1.22 5.97 10.99
N GLN A 224 -2.53 5.70 10.97
CA GLN A 224 -3.29 5.45 9.73
C GLN A 224 -3.22 6.64 8.78
N THR A 225 -3.48 7.86 9.29
CA THR A 225 -3.35 9.12 8.53
C THR A 225 -1.94 9.34 8.02
N LYS A 226 -0.91 9.07 8.82
CA LYS A 226 0.48 9.24 8.40
C LYS A 226 0.83 8.37 7.19
N TRP A 227 0.49 7.09 7.22
CA TRP A 227 0.82 6.19 6.10
C TRP A 227 -0.03 6.46 4.86
N ALA A 228 -1.33 6.72 5.03
CA ALA A 228 -2.20 7.04 3.92
C ALA A 228 -1.80 8.37 3.25
N LEU A 229 -1.50 9.41 4.03
CA LEU A 229 -1.03 10.69 3.50
C LEU A 229 0.36 10.57 2.87
N ALA A 230 1.28 9.80 3.44
CA ALA A 230 2.59 9.58 2.82
C ALA A 230 2.45 8.93 1.42
N ALA A 231 1.63 7.88 1.31
CA ALA A 231 1.39 7.24 0.02
C ALA A 231 0.63 8.15 -0.96
N LEU A 232 -0.31 8.96 -0.45
CA LEU A 232 -1.00 9.98 -1.23
C LEU A 232 -0.02 11.04 -1.76
N THR A 233 0.91 11.51 -0.92
CA THR A 233 1.94 12.47 -1.34
C THR A 233 2.81 11.88 -2.44
N VAL A 234 3.25 10.63 -2.32
CA VAL A 234 4.02 9.97 -3.40
C VAL A 234 3.19 9.90 -4.69
N PHE A 235 1.92 9.49 -4.59
CA PHE A 235 1.02 9.44 -5.75
C PHE A 235 0.84 10.80 -6.42
N LEU A 236 0.63 11.87 -5.64
CA LEU A 236 0.46 13.23 -6.18
C LEU A 236 1.76 13.82 -6.71
N VAL A 237 2.90 13.58 -6.07
CA VAL A 237 4.20 14.02 -6.58
C VAL A 237 4.50 13.35 -7.90
N VAL A 238 4.28 12.03 -8.01
CA VAL A 238 4.47 11.31 -9.27
C VAL A 238 3.46 11.77 -10.32
N GLY A 239 2.15 11.80 -10.02
CA GLY A 239 1.11 12.07 -11.02
C GLY A 239 0.89 13.55 -11.37
N VAL A 240 1.17 14.48 -10.47
CA VAL A 240 0.96 15.92 -10.68
C VAL A 240 2.27 16.68 -10.60
N GLY A 241 3.15 16.34 -9.65
CA GLY A 241 4.41 17.06 -9.46
C GLY A 241 5.43 16.83 -10.58
N LEU A 242 5.48 15.62 -11.15
CA LEU A 242 6.38 15.31 -12.26
C LEU A 242 5.79 15.68 -13.63
N TRP A 243 4.46 15.80 -13.75
CA TRP A 243 3.78 16.12 -15.01
C TRP A 243 4.31 17.39 -15.72
N PRO A 244 4.57 18.52 -15.03
CA PRO A 244 5.15 19.74 -15.61
C PRO A 244 6.59 19.61 -16.09
N PHE A 245 7.28 18.49 -15.83
CA PHE A 245 8.58 18.18 -16.43
C PHE A 245 8.44 17.41 -17.75
N PHE A 246 7.20 17.05 -18.13
CA PHE A 246 6.82 16.40 -19.38
C PHE A 246 5.94 17.23 -20.35
N PRO A 247 5.76 18.57 -20.25
CA PRO A 247 4.87 19.33 -21.14
C PRO A 247 5.39 19.32 -22.58
N ASN A 248 6.71 19.15 -22.73
CA ASN A 248 7.35 18.95 -24.02
C ASN A 248 7.15 17.53 -24.56
N LEU A 249 6.35 16.63 -23.97
CA LEU A 249 6.07 15.37 -24.65
C LEU A 249 4.98 15.63 -25.70
N LEU A 250 3.78 16.07 -25.33
CA LEU A 250 2.61 16.00 -26.23
C LEU A 250 2.43 17.22 -27.19
N GLU A 251 2.93 18.41 -26.84
CA GLU A 251 2.70 19.66 -27.58
C GLU A 251 3.97 20.22 -28.24
N GLN A 252 4.82 19.36 -28.78
CA GLN A 252 6.03 19.82 -29.50
C GLN A 252 5.72 20.37 -30.91
N THR A 253 6.44 21.40 -31.33
CA THR A 253 6.51 21.82 -32.74
C THR A 253 7.50 20.98 -33.57
N ARG A 254 8.18 20.01 -32.93
CA ARG A 254 9.15 19.09 -33.54
C ARG A 254 8.69 17.64 -33.34
N PRO A 255 9.15 16.68 -34.16
CA PRO A 255 8.83 15.28 -33.96
C PRO A 255 9.45 14.75 -32.65
N PRO A 256 8.70 13.96 -31.86
CA PRO A 256 9.18 13.38 -30.61
C PRO A 256 10.28 12.35 -30.83
N THR A 257 11.13 12.20 -29.81
CA THR A 257 12.31 11.32 -29.82
C THR A 257 12.08 9.98 -29.12
N ALA A 258 12.96 9.01 -29.39
CA ALA A 258 12.98 7.72 -28.70
C ALA A 258 13.07 7.85 -27.18
N MET A 259 13.93 8.75 -26.67
CA MET A 259 14.08 9.00 -25.24
C MET A 259 12.79 9.55 -24.63
N GLU A 260 12.11 10.46 -25.32
CA GLU A 260 10.84 11.04 -24.88
C GLU A 260 9.73 9.96 -24.74
N LEU A 261 9.71 8.98 -25.66
CA LEU A 261 8.79 7.85 -25.58
C LEU A 261 9.11 6.93 -24.40
N ALA A 262 10.40 6.65 -24.16
CA ALA A 262 10.84 5.85 -23.02
C ALA A 262 10.47 6.53 -21.69
N VAL A 263 10.69 7.84 -21.59
CA VAL A 263 10.33 8.65 -20.43
C VAL A 263 8.82 8.67 -20.20
N PHE A 264 8.02 8.79 -21.26
CA PHE A 264 6.56 8.69 -21.19
C PHE A 264 6.11 7.35 -20.59
N LEU A 265 6.59 6.23 -21.14
CA LEU A 265 6.25 4.90 -20.64
C LEU A 265 6.70 4.70 -19.18
N LEU A 266 7.90 5.17 -18.84
CA LEU A 266 8.43 5.09 -17.48
C LEU A 266 7.59 5.90 -16.49
N TYR A 267 7.13 7.09 -16.89
CA TYR A 267 6.26 7.93 -16.09
C TYR A 267 4.94 7.21 -15.74
N TYR A 268 4.26 6.62 -16.73
CA TYR A 268 3.01 5.89 -16.49
C TYR A 268 3.22 4.61 -15.68
N ALA A 269 4.33 3.91 -15.88
CA ALA A 269 4.70 2.79 -15.02
C ALA A 269 4.93 3.24 -13.56
N ALA A 270 5.65 4.35 -13.36
CA ALA A 270 5.88 4.93 -12.04
C ALA A 270 4.57 5.39 -11.37
N LEU A 271 3.67 6.01 -12.13
CA LEU A 271 2.33 6.40 -11.67
C LEU A 271 1.52 5.18 -11.23
N THR A 272 1.62 4.09 -11.97
CA THR A 272 0.96 2.81 -11.65
C THR A 272 1.43 2.23 -10.34
N VAL A 273 2.75 2.21 -10.14
CA VAL A 273 3.35 1.76 -8.88
C VAL A 273 2.93 2.67 -7.74
N ALA A 274 2.96 3.99 -7.92
CA ALA A 274 2.56 4.95 -6.90
C ALA A 274 1.08 4.80 -6.51
N ALA A 275 0.21 4.56 -7.49
CA ALA A 275 -1.21 4.28 -7.26
C ALA A 275 -1.41 2.97 -6.50
N ALA A 276 -0.72 1.89 -6.89
CA ALA A 276 -0.78 0.60 -6.20
C ALA A 276 -0.32 0.73 -4.73
N LEU A 277 0.74 1.49 -4.47
CA LEU A 277 1.21 1.79 -3.12
C LEU A 277 0.17 2.57 -2.31
N PHE A 278 -0.48 3.56 -2.93
CA PHE A 278 -1.56 4.31 -2.29
C PHE A 278 -2.74 3.43 -1.91
N ILE A 279 -3.23 2.61 -2.83
CA ILE A 279 -4.33 1.65 -2.58
C ILE A 279 -3.97 0.70 -1.46
N ALA A 280 -2.76 0.11 -1.51
CA ALA A 280 -2.29 -0.82 -0.51
C ALA A 280 -2.19 -0.14 0.87
N ALA A 281 -1.65 1.09 0.94
CA ALA A 281 -1.53 1.84 2.18
C ALA A 281 -2.90 2.13 2.80
N VAL A 282 -3.88 2.57 2.02
CA VAL A 282 -5.25 2.83 2.51
C VAL A 282 -5.96 1.53 2.90
N ALA A 283 -5.88 0.49 2.07
CA ALA A 283 -6.50 -0.80 2.38
C ALA A 283 -5.93 -1.40 3.67
N LEU A 284 -4.59 -1.35 3.85
CA LEU A 284 -3.94 -1.79 5.08
C LEU A 284 -4.32 -0.92 6.28
N ALA A 285 -4.40 0.40 6.10
CA ALA A 285 -4.79 1.32 7.15
C ALA A 285 -6.20 1.04 7.66
N VAL A 286 -7.13 0.70 6.77
CA VAL A 286 -8.55 0.49 7.08
C VAL A 286 -8.85 -0.93 7.55
N LEU A 287 -8.22 -1.94 6.95
CA LEU A 287 -8.51 -3.36 7.23
C LEU A 287 -7.75 -3.90 8.45
N ARG A 288 -6.56 -3.37 8.76
CA ARG A 288 -5.72 -3.91 9.83
C ARG A 288 -5.82 -3.05 11.08
N TYR A 289 -6.57 -3.53 12.08
CA TYR A 289 -6.79 -2.84 13.36
C TYR A 289 -5.54 -2.75 14.28
N ARG A 290 -4.34 -3.15 13.81
CA ARG A 290 -3.07 -3.05 14.53
C ARG A 290 -1.92 -2.70 13.57
N LEU A 291 -1.69 -1.41 13.35
CA LEU A 291 -0.64 -0.90 12.45
C LEU A 291 0.79 -1.16 12.93
N TRP A 292 1.00 -1.55 14.18
CA TRP A 292 2.34 -1.83 14.73
C TRP A 292 3.08 -2.95 13.97
N ASP A 293 2.35 -3.88 13.36
CA ASP A 293 2.94 -4.93 12.51
C ASP A 293 3.40 -4.41 11.14
N ILE A 294 2.94 -3.23 10.69
CA ILE A 294 3.42 -2.62 9.44
C ILE A 294 4.90 -2.26 9.59
N ASP A 295 5.35 -1.80 10.75
CA ASP A 295 6.77 -1.48 10.96
C ASP A 295 7.66 -2.72 10.77
N ILE A 296 7.15 -3.92 11.09
CA ILE A 296 7.84 -5.20 10.85
C ILE A 296 7.88 -5.51 9.36
N ILE A 297 6.75 -5.35 8.66
CA ILE A 297 6.67 -5.54 7.22
C ILE A 297 7.62 -4.57 6.54
N ILE A 298 7.51 -3.26 6.80
CA ILE A 298 8.39 -2.22 6.23
C ILE A 298 9.85 -2.52 6.52
N ARG A 299 10.25 -2.84 7.75
CA ARG A 299 11.65 -3.20 8.02
C ARG A 299 12.11 -4.36 7.15
N ARG A 300 11.29 -5.41 6.99
CA ARG A 300 11.60 -6.52 6.09
C ARG A 300 11.61 -6.07 4.63
N THR A 301 10.58 -5.39 4.13
CA THR A 301 10.49 -5.00 2.72
C THR A 301 11.57 -4.01 2.34
N LEU A 302 11.91 -3.06 3.21
CA LEU A 302 12.97 -2.07 3.03
C LEU A 302 14.34 -2.75 3.04
N VAL A 303 14.57 -3.70 3.95
CA VAL A 303 15.73 -4.57 3.93
C VAL A 303 15.83 -5.34 2.62
N TYR A 304 14.76 -6.01 2.20
CA TYR A 304 14.76 -6.86 1.02
C TYR A 304 14.84 -6.02 -0.26
N SER A 305 14.28 -4.81 -0.29
CA SER A 305 14.37 -3.90 -1.43
C SER A 305 15.74 -3.25 -1.52
N LEU A 306 16.36 -2.81 -0.42
CA LEU A 306 17.76 -2.37 -0.39
C LEU A 306 18.70 -3.51 -0.79
N LEU A 307 18.44 -4.72 -0.30
CA LEU A 307 19.17 -5.93 -0.67
C LEU A 307 19.07 -6.20 -2.16
N SER A 308 17.86 -6.23 -2.69
CA SER A 308 17.61 -6.50 -4.11
C SER A 308 18.16 -5.36 -4.98
N GLY A 309 18.04 -4.12 -4.54
CA GLY A 309 18.58 -2.93 -5.20
C GLY A 309 20.10 -2.94 -5.23
N PHE A 310 20.77 -3.29 -4.14
CA PHE A 310 22.23 -3.44 -4.10
C PHE A 310 22.70 -4.58 -5.00
N LEU A 311 21.98 -5.71 -5.02
CA LEU A 311 22.27 -6.81 -5.93
C LEU A 311 22.09 -6.40 -7.40
N ALA A 312 21.02 -5.67 -7.72
CA ALA A 312 20.75 -5.15 -9.06
C ALA A 312 21.80 -4.11 -9.49
N LEU A 313 22.15 -3.15 -8.63
CA LEU A 313 23.20 -2.17 -8.88
C LEU A 313 24.55 -2.84 -9.12
N THR A 314 24.89 -3.84 -8.31
CA THR A 314 26.11 -4.62 -8.49
C THR A 314 26.09 -5.40 -9.80
N TYR A 315 24.95 -5.99 -10.15
CA TYR A 315 24.76 -6.68 -11.43
C TYR A 315 24.94 -5.73 -12.63
N PHE A 316 24.17 -4.65 -12.70
CA PHE A 316 24.24 -3.70 -13.80
C PHE A 316 25.61 -3.01 -13.85
N GLY A 317 26.18 -2.66 -12.70
CA GLY A 317 27.52 -2.08 -12.60
C GLY A 317 28.60 -3.03 -13.12
N LEU A 318 28.51 -4.34 -12.81
CA LEU A 318 29.46 -5.33 -13.33
C LEU A 318 29.30 -5.54 -14.83
N VAL A 319 28.06 -5.63 -15.33
CA VAL A 319 27.76 -5.81 -16.75
C VAL A 319 28.29 -4.61 -17.55
N ILE A 320 27.91 -3.38 -17.16
CA ILE A 320 28.33 -2.14 -17.82
C ILE A 320 29.85 -1.97 -17.70
N GLY A 321 30.42 -2.25 -16.53
CA GLY A 321 31.85 -2.20 -16.29
C GLY A 321 32.64 -3.15 -17.18
N LEU A 322 32.28 -4.44 -17.23
CA LEU A 322 32.93 -5.42 -18.11
C LEU A 322 32.75 -5.06 -19.58
N GLN A 323 31.57 -4.61 -19.98
CA GLN A 323 31.31 -4.15 -21.33
C GLN A 323 32.21 -2.97 -21.71
N SER A 324 32.38 -1.99 -20.81
CA SER A 324 33.24 -0.83 -21.02
C SER A 324 34.74 -1.17 -21.14
N VAL A 325 35.21 -2.16 -20.37
CA VAL A 325 36.60 -2.64 -20.44
C VAL A 325 36.85 -3.41 -21.74
N VAL A 326 35.90 -4.26 -22.16
CA VAL A 326 35.99 -5.03 -23.41
C VAL A 326 35.97 -4.10 -24.62
N THR A 327 35.13 -3.06 -24.62
CA THR A 327 35.13 -2.06 -25.70
C THR A 327 36.38 -1.19 -25.68
N ALA A 328 36.89 -0.80 -24.51
CA ALA A 328 38.12 -0.02 -24.38
C ALA A 328 39.38 -0.79 -24.82
N LEU A 329 39.42 -2.12 -24.66
CA LEU A 329 40.53 -2.98 -25.09
C LEU A 329 40.51 -3.31 -26.60
N GLY A 330 39.69 -2.61 -27.39
CA GLY A 330 39.67 -2.76 -28.85
C GLY A 330 38.73 -3.85 -29.36
N GLY A 331 37.77 -4.31 -28.55
CA GLY A 331 36.73 -5.25 -28.92
C GLY A 331 35.70 -4.67 -29.90
N ALA A 332 36.12 -4.32 -31.11
CA ALA A 332 35.22 -3.99 -32.20
C ALA A 332 34.76 -5.28 -32.92
N ARG A 333 33.44 -5.55 -32.85
CA ARG A 333 32.65 -6.30 -33.86
C ARG A 333 32.95 -7.78 -34.13
N SER A 334 33.71 -8.51 -33.31
CA SER A 334 33.72 -9.99 -33.43
C SER A 334 32.61 -10.59 -32.57
N GLU A 335 31.66 -11.27 -33.20
CA GLU A 335 30.51 -11.96 -32.57
C GLU A 335 30.95 -12.86 -31.41
N TRP A 336 32.12 -13.49 -31.55
CA TRP A 336 32.75 -14.32 -30.52
C TRP A 336 33.14 -13.56 -29.26
N VAL A 337 33.56 -12.30 -29.36
CA VAL A 337 33.95 -11.49 -28.19
C VAL A 337 32.71 -11.17 -27.34
N THR A 338 31.57 -10.87 -27.99
CA THR A 338 30.30 -10.63 -27.30
C THR A 338 29.78 -11.89 -26.61
N VAL A 339 29.88 -13.05 -27.27
CA VAL A 339 29.48 -14.34 -26.68
C VAL A 339 30.36 -14.70 -25.48
N VAL A 340 31.68 -14.57 -25.62
CA VAL A 340 32.63 -14.87 -24.53
C VAL A 340 32.48 -13.87 -23.37
N SER A 341 32.27 -12.58 -23.64
CA SER A 341 32.03 -11.60 -22.58
C SER A 341 30.73 -11.87 -21.84
N THR A 342 29.67 -12.24 -22.56
CA THR A 342 28.36 -12.57 -21.97
C THR A 342 28.44 -13.84 -21.11
N LEU A 343 29.13 -14.88 -21.58
CA LEU A 343 29.36 -16.10 -20.80
C LEU A 343 30.21 -15.82 -19.56
N THR A 344 31.23 -14.97 -19.68
CA THR A 344 32.12 -14.62 -18.56
C THR A 344 31.37 -13.86 -17.48
N VAL A 345 30.52 -12.89 -17.87
CA VAL A 345 29.61 -12.18 -16.96
C VAL A 345 28.66 -13.16 -16.26
N ALA A 346 28.05 -14.09 -17.02
CA ALA A 346 27.15 -15.10 -16.46
C ALA A 346 27.86 -16.06 -15.48
N ALA A 347 29.10 -16.46 -15.76
CA ALA A 347 29.89 -17.32 -14.89
C ALA A 347 30.31 -16.61 -13.59
N LEU A 348 30.68 -15.33 -13.67
CA LEU A 348 31.03 -14.50 -12.50
C LEU A 348 29.80 -14.15 -11.64
N PHE A 349 28.60 -14.21 -12.20
CA PHE A 349 27.36 -13.87 -11.50
C PHE A 349 27.06 -14.79 -10.32
N ALA A 350 27.18 -16.12 -10.52
CA ALA A 350 26.88 -17.10 -9.49
C ALA A 350 27.71 -16.92 -8.19
N PRO A 351 29.07 -16.82 -8.24
CA PRO A 351 29.87 -16.63 -7.04
C PRO A 351 29.69 -15.24 -6.42
N LEU A 352 29.42 -14.19 -7.21
CA LEU A 352 29.20 -12.85 -6.70
C LEU A 352 27.87 -12.74 -5.94
N ARG A 353 26.79 -13.32 -6.50
CA ARG A 353 25.48 -13.41 -5.84
C ARG A 353 25.59 -14.09 -4.48
N ALA A 354 26.31 -15.20 -4.40
CA ALA A 354 26.50 -15.93 -3.15
C ALA A 354 27.26 -15.11 -2.10
N ARG A 355 28.31 -14.37 -2.49
CA ARG A 355 29.06 -13.48 -1.57
C ARG A 355 28.22 -12.32 -1.05
N VAL A 356 27.44 -11.69 -1.93
CA VAL A 356 26.55 -10.59 -1.57
C VAL A 356 25.47 -11.09 -0.60
N GLN A 357 24.82 -12.22 -0.89
CA GLN A 357 23.85 -12.84 0.02
C GLN A 357 24.48 -13.17 1.39
N ASN A 358 25.64 -13.81 1.42
CA ASN A 358 26.31 -14.17 2.68
C ASN A 358 26.75 -12.94 3.51
N PHE A 359 27.22 -11.88 2.86
CA PHE A 359 27.59 -10.63 3.53
C PHE A 359 26.37 -9.98 4.19
N ILE A 360 25.24 -10.00 3.50
CA ILE A 360 23.98 -9.44 3.98
C ILE A 360 23.40 -10.28 5.10
N ASP A 361 23.39 -11.60 4.95
CA ASP A 361 22.91 -12.52 5.99
C ASP A 361 23.70 -12.33 7.29
N ARG A 362 25.03 -12.19 7.20
CA ARG A 362 25.88 -11.89 8.36
C ARG A 362 25.61 -10.51 8.97
N ARG A 363 25.43 -9.48 8.16
CA ARG A 363 25.33 -8.10 8.66
C ARG A 363 23.95 -7.78 9.22
N LEU A 364 22.92 -8.43 8.69
CA LEU A 364 21.54 -8.06 8.94
C LEU A 364 20.76 -9.08 9.81
N TYR A 365 21.10 -10.38 9.71
CA TYR A 365 20.50 -11.43 10.54
C TYR A 365 21.35 -11.85 11.74
N ARG A 366 22.39 -11.08 12.08
CA ARG A 366 23.29 -11.35 13.23
C ARG A 366 22.53 -11.71 14.51
N ARG A 367 21.46 -10.99 14.83
CA ARG A 367 20.61 -11.26 16.02
C ARG A 367 19.83 -12.58 15.96
N LYS A 368 19.48 -13.08 14.78
CA LYS A 368 18.70 -14.32 14.61
C LYS A 368 19.58 -15.57 14.60
N TYR A 369 20.80 -15.43 14.08
CA TYR A 369 21.81 -16.49 14.12
C TYR A 369 22.38 -16.68 15.53
N ASP A 370 22.60 -15.60 16.27
CA ASP A 370 23.04 -15.68 17.67
C ASP A 370 21.97 -16.37 18.54
N ALA A 371 20.67 -16.06 18.38
CA ALA A 371 19.62 -16.74 19.16
C ALA A 371 19.52 -18.25 18.90
N ALA A 372 19.63 -18.69 17.64
CA ALA A 372 19.57 -20.12 17.30
C ALA A 372 20.82 -20.88 17.75
N ARG A 373 22.00 -20.25 17.65
CA ARG A 373 23.28 -20.82 18.10
C ARG A 373 23.34 -20.89 19.62
N VAL A 374 22.93 -19.84 20.31
CA VAL A 374 22.86 -19.78 21.78
C VAL A 374 21.83 -20.78 22.31
N LEU A 375 20.70 -21.01 21.63
CA LEU A 375 19.71 -22.02 22.01
C LEU A 375 20.21 -23.45 21.75
N SER A 376 20.99 -23.66 20.69
CA SER A 376 21.65 -24.93 20.39
C SER A 376 22.75 -25.24 21.41
N ASP A 377 23.56 -24.25 21.76
CA ASP A 377 24.64 -24.36 22.76
C ASP A 377 24.06 -24.56 24.17
N PHE A 378 22.93 -23.91 24.49
CA PHE A 378 22.17 -24.18 25.70
C PHE A 378 21.57 -25.59 25.70
N GLY A 379 20.96 -26.03 24.60
CA GLY A 379 20.41 -27.38 24.48
C GLY A 379 21.46 -28.49 24.60
N ALA A 380 22.69 -28.23 24.17
CA ALA A 380 23.84 -29.12 24.38
C ALA A 380 24.30 -29.11 25.85
N ALA A 381 24.41 -27.94 26.48
CA ALA A 381 24.85 -27.82 27.87
C ALA A 381 23.84 -28.36 28.91
N VAL A 382 22.53 -28.26 28.64
CA VAL A 382 21.46 -28.82 29.50
C VAL A 382 21.54 -30.34 29.63
N ARG A 383 22.16 -31.01 28.66
CA ARG A 383 22.24 -32.47 28.63
C ARG A 383 23.30 -33.04 29.56
N ASP A 384 24.29 -32.24 29.93
CA ASP A 384 25.44 -32.66 30.75
C ASP A 384 25.45 -32.03 32.17
N GLU A 385 24.65 -30.99 32.42
CA GLU A 385 24.61 -30.27 33.70
C GLU A 385 23.48 -30.78 34.61
N THR A 386 23.83 -31.43 35.72
CA THR A 386 22.88 -32.04 36.68
C THR A 386 22.45 -31.11 37.83
N ASP A 387 22.99 -29.89 37.89
CA ASP A 387 22.64 -28.88 38.89
C ASP A 387 21.57 -27.89 38.37
N LEU A 388 20.37 -27.97 38.95
CA LEU A 388 19.20 -27.14 38.62
C LEU A 388 19.46 -25.63 38.86
N ASN A 389 20.29 -25.28 39.85
CA ASN A 389 20.59 -23.88 40.15
C ASN A 389 21.56 -23.28 39.13
N ALA A 390 22.57 -24.04 38.71
CA ALA A 390 23.49 -23.62 37.64
C ALA A 390 22.76 -23.45 36.30
N LEU A 391 21.81 -24.35 36.00
CA LEU A 391 21.04 -24.31 34.75
C LEU A 391 20.12 -23.09 34.67
N THR A 392 19.45 -22.76 35.77
CA THR A 392 18.52 -21.63 35.85
C THR A 392 19.24 -20.29 35.79
N ALA A 393 20.40 -20.17 36.47
CA ALA A 393 21.26 -19.00 36.38
C ALA A 393 21.81 -18.78 34.95
N ARG A 394 22.23 -19.86 34.28
CA ARG A 394 22.76 -19.78 32.92
C ARG A 394 21.70 -19.47 31.88
N LEU A 395 20.49 -20.01 32.03
CA LEU A 395 19.33 -19.66 31.22
C LEU A 395 18.97 -18.17 31.39
N ALA A 396 18.98 -17.67 32.62
CA ALA A 396 18.71 -16.27 32.90
C ALA A 396 19.76 -15.34 32.26
N ALA A 397 21.05 -15.66 32.39
CA ALA A 397 22.14 -14.90 31.78
C ALA A 397 22.03 -14.86 30.24
N VAL A 398 21.77 -16.01 29.61
CA VAL A 398 21.56 -16.12 28.17
C VAL A 398 20.39 -15.27 27.68
N ILE A 399 19.26 -15.31 28.39
CA ILE A 399 18.07 -14.52 28.05
C ILE A 399 18.36 -13.03 28.25
N GLN A 400 19.08 -12.67 29.30
CA GLN A 400 19.45 -11.28 29.59
C GLN A 400 20.37 -10.71 28.51
N ASP A 401 21.40 -11.46 28.10
CA ASP A 401 22.35 -11.04 27.07
C ASP A 401 21.72 -10.99 25.67
N THR A 402 20.81 -11.93 25.37
CA THR A 402 20.23 -12.06 24.03
C THR A 402 19.05 -11.11 23.81
N MET A 403 18.19 -10.95 24.82
CA MET A 403 16.89 -10.29 24.68
C MET A 403 16.78 -8.98 25.45
N GLN A 404 17.71 -8.68 26.37
CA GLN A 404 17.71 -7.50 27.25
C GLN A 404 16.32 -7.10 27.78
N PRO A 405 15.59 -8.02 28.43
CA PRO A 405 14.26 -7.73 28.94
C PRO A 405 14.32 -6.76 30.13
N GLU A 406 13.27 -5.94 30.27
CA GLU A 406 13.12 -4.99 31.37
C GLU A 406 12.86 -5.70 32.72
N ALA A 407 12.29 -6.92 32.69
CA ALA A 407 12.18 -7.80 33.85
C ALA A 407 12.13 -9.30 33.42
N LEU A 408 12.77 -10.18 34.19
CA LEU A 408 12.77 -11.63 33.99
C LEU A 408 12.28 -12.34 35.27
N SER A 409 11.32 -13.24 35.15
CA SER A 409 10.89 -14.11 36.26
C SER A 409 10.82 -15.57 35.80
N LEU A 410 11.38 -16.47 36.60
CA LEU A 410 11.45 -17.91 36.31
C LEU A 410 10.74 -18.69 37.41
N TRP A 411 9.78 -19.53 37.03
CA TRP A 411 8.97 -20.32 37.96
C TRP A 411 9.24 -21.80 37.73
N LEU A 412 9.71 -22.50 38.76
CA LEU A 412 9.98 -23.93 38.73
C LEU A 412 8.80 -24.69 39.35
N ALA A 413 8.22 -25.62 38.59
CA ALA A 413 7.17 -26.50 39.09
C ALA A 413 7.81 -27.66 39.89
N VAL A 414 7.74 -27.58 41.22
CA VAL A 414 8.11 -28.71 42.09
C VAL A 414 6.94 -29.68 42.12
N GLN A 415 7.12 -30.89 41.59
CA GLN A 415 6.13 -31.96 41.80
C GLN A 415 6.26 -32.45 43.25
N PRO A 416 5.21 -32.32 44.10
CA PRO A 416 5.23 -32.93 45.41
C PRO A 416 5.31 -34.45 45.25
N GLY A 417 6.41 -35.02 45.74
CA GLY A 417 6.75 -36.43 45.57
C GLY A 417 5.66 -37.38 46.07
N ARG A 418 5.53 -38.50 45.36
CA ARG A 418 4.83 -39.73 45.79
C ARG A 418 4.98 -39.92 47.30
N ALA A 419 3.86 -39.91 48.00
CA ALA A 419 3.76 -40.15 49.44
C ALA A 419 4.54 -41.41 49.83
N ARG A 420 5.65 -41.25 50.55
CA ARG A 420 6.22 -42.31 51.39
C ARG A 420 5.22 -42.54 52.52
N ARG A 421 4.65 -43.75 52.60
CA ARG A 421 3.85 -44.22 53.74
C ARG A 421 4.59 -43.91 55.05
N PRO A 422 3.95 -43.36 56.09
CA PRO A 422 4.55 -43.26 57.41
C PRO A 422 4.76 -44.68 57.98
N ALA A 423 5.96 -44.96 58.47
CA ALA A 423 6.22 -46.11 59.33
C ALA A 423 5.53 -45.90 60.70
N PRO A 424 5.17 -46.97 61.44
CA PRO A 424 4.38 -46.85 62.66
C PRO A 424 5.19 -46.20 63.79
N LEU A 425 4.46 -45.41 64.59
CA LEU A 425 4.89 -44.67 65.76
C LEU A 425 5.68 -45.53 66.77
N SER A 426 6.77 -44.98 67.31
CA SER A 426 7.31 -45.34 68.61
C SER A 426 7.28 -44.11 69.52
N ASP A 427 6.68 -44.29 70.68
CA ASP A 427 6.43 -43.29 71.72
C ASP A 427 7.70 -42.58 72.23
N ASN A 428 7.63 -41.24 72.35
CA ASN A 428 8.13 -40.54 73.55
C ASN A 428 7.60 -39.08 73.60
N PRO A 429 7.12 -38.57 74.75
CA PRO A 429 6.53 -37.24 74.86
C PRO A 429 7.54 -36.22 75.41
N ALA A 430 7.89 -35.21 74.62
CA ALA A 430 8.44 -33.96 75.13
C ALA A 430 8.38 -32.85 74.07
N ALA A 431 7.96 -31.67 74.53
CA ALA A 431 7.98 -30.35 73.87
C ALA A 431 6.79 -29.97 72.96
N SER A 432 5.82 -29.28 73.58
CA SER A 432 4.96 -28.27 72.94
C SER A 432 5.74 -26.93 72.76
N PRO A 433 5.14 -25.87 72.20
CA PRO A 433 4.96 -25.57 70.78
C PRO A 433 5.72 -24.28 70.36
N VAL A 434 5.99 -24.08 69.05
CA VAL A 434 6.37 -22.76 68.53
C VAL A 434 5.31 -22.30 67.54
N GLU A 435 4.72 -21.16 67.87
CA GLU A 435 3.66 -20.43 67.17
C GLU A 435 4.16 -19.77 65.86
N PRO A 436 3.33 -19.66 64.80
CA PRO A 436 3.74 -19.07 63.52
C PRO A 436 3.41 -17.57 63.45
N LEU A 437 4.41 -16.73 63.17
CA LEU A 437 4.23 -15.34 62.78
C LEU A 437 4.33 -15.17 61.26
N GLY A 438 3.17 -14.96 60.64
CA GLY A 438 2.94 -13.82 59.75
C GLY A 438 3.45 -13.87 58.31
N GLY A 439 2.51 -13.94 57.37
CA GLY A 439 2.46 -12.91 56.32
C GLY A 439 2.41 -13.37 54.86
N ALA A 440 1.26 -13.10 54.23
CA ALA A 440 1.02 -12.90 52.80
C ALA A 440 0.88 -14.14 51.88
N THR A 441 -0.36 -14.64 51.86
CA THR A 441 -1.00 -15.39 50.77
C THR A 441 -1.20 -14.50 49.52
N PRO A 442 -1.05 -15.02 48.29
CA PRO A 442 -1.31 -14.29 47.04
C PRO A 442 -2.81 -14.14 46.71
N PRO A 443 -3.23 -13.12 45.93
CA PRO A 443 -4.64 -12.85 45.67
C PRO A 443 -5.25 -13.85 44.67
N SER A 444 -6.30 -14.53 45.10
CA SER A 444 -7.14 -15.41 44.29
C SER A 444 -8.08 -14.60 43.38
N LEU A 445 -8.04 -14.87 42.07
CA LEU A 445 -9.04 -14.41 41.10
C LEU A 445 -10.37 -15.12 41.33
N ALA A 446 -11.40 -14.40 41.81
CA ALA A 446 -12.76 -14.91 41.88
C ALA A 446 -13.81 -13.85 41.48
N ARG A 447 -14.42 -14.09 40.31
CA ARG A 447 -15.79 -13.79 39.87
C ARG A 447 -16.46 -12.49 40.34
N ARG A 448 -16.58 -11.55 39.39
CA ARG A 448 -17.65 -10.56 39.32
C ARG A 448 -19.03 -11.23 39.23
N ARG A 449 -19.95 -10.89 40.14
CA ARG A 449 -21.40 -10.95 39.90
C ARG A 449 -22.14 -9.91 40.76
N ASN A 450 -22.94 -9.10 40.06
CA ASN A 450 -24.12 -8.35 40.49
C ASN A 450 -23.98 -7.19 41.50
N ALA A 451 -24.15 -5.97 41.00
CA ALA A 451 -24.54 -4.78 41.78
C ALA A 451 -26.02 -4.44 41.49
N PRO A 452 -26.85 -4.12 42.50
CA PRO A 452 -28.12 -3.43 42.28
C PRO A 452 -27.95 -1.91 42.35
N ARG A 453 -28.61 -1.20 41.42
CA ARG A 453 -28.80 0.25 41.40
C ARG A 453 -29.91 0.63 42.39
N ASN A 454 -29.65 1.59 43.28
CA ASN A 454 -30.66 2.38 43.96
C ASN A 454 -30.20 3.85 43.90
N ASP A 455 -31.03 4.72 43.33
CA ASP A 455 -30.95 6.17 43.49
C ASP A 455 -32.39 6.69 43.65
N PRO A 456 -32.71 7.47 44.69
CA PRO A 456 -34.03 8.05 44.90
C PRO A 456 -34.12 9.51 44.42
N GLY A 457 -35.32 9.91 44.00
CA GLY A 457 -35.83 11.26 44.29
C GLY A 457 -35.80 12.28 43.15
N THR A 458 -36.86 12.28 42.34
CA THR A 458 -37.42 13.47 41.69
C THR A 458 -38.22 14.30 42.71
N PRO A 459 -38.31 15.62 42.53
CA PRO A 459 -39.55 16.34 42.79
C PRO A 459 -40.05 17.09 41.56
N ALA A 460 -41.37 17.15 41.46
CA ALA A 460 -42.15 17.80 40.43
C ALA A 460 -42.12 19.34 40.54
N LEU A 461 -42.13 20.01 39.38
CA LEU A 461 -43.14 20.99 38.96
C LEU A 461 -43.11 21.15 37.44
#